data_AF-A0A2A7AQI0-F1
#
_entry.id   AF-A0A2A7AQI0-F1
#
_cell.length_a   1.000
_cell.length_b   1.000
_cell.length_c   1.000
_cell.angle_alpha   90.00
_cell.angle_beta   90.00
_cell.angle_gamma   90.00
#
_symmetry.space_group_name_H-M   'P 1'
#
loop_
_entity.id
_entity.type
_entity.pdbx_description
1 polymer ?
#
loop_
_entity_poly.entity_id
_entity_poly.type
_entity_poly.pdbx_seq_one_letter_code
_entity_poly.pdbx_strand_id
1 'polypeptide(L)' 'MKMVNAKGEAVYFNRAWKHGKETWVVQGIGETLVIGRDRQKRRSRTFTQLPQAEKYLARMGFKAAP' A
#
# COMPACT_ATOMS: atom_id res chain seq x y z
N MET A 1 9.14 0.37 3.45
CA MET A 1 9.60 1.35 2.44
C MET A 1 8.61 2.50 2.35
N LYS A 2 9.03 3.76 2.47
CA LYS A 2 8.14 4.92 2.30
C LYS A 2 7.96 5.21 0.81
N MET A 3 6.73 5.47 0.39
CA MET A 3 6.37 5.80 -0.98
C MET A 3 5.45 7.02 -1.00
N VAL A 4 5.56 7.82 -2.06
CA VAL A 4 4.82 9.07 -2.22
C VAL A 4 4.20 9.13 -3.62
N ASN A 5 3.08 9.83 -3.76
CA ASN A 5 2.48 10.10 -5.06
C ASN A 5 2.44 11.60 -5.37
N ALA A 6 2.02 11.96 -6.59
CA ALA A 6 1.96 13.35 -7.05
C ALA A 6 0.98 14.24 -6.28
N LYS A 7 0.09 13.66 -5.46
CA LYS A 7 -0.86 14.40 -4.61
C LYS A 7 -0.29 14.75 -3.24
N GLY A 8 0.95 14.35 -2.96
CA GLY A 8 1.56 14.49 -1.62
C GLY A 8 1.10 13.44 -0.63
N GLU A 9 0.28 12.46 -1.04
CA GLU A 9 -0.07 11.32 -0.19
C GLU A 9 1.15 10.41 -0.02
N ALA A 10 1.22 9.74 1.13
CA ALA A 10 2.32 8.86 1.44
C ALA A 10 1.85 7.54 2.05
N VAL A 11 2.55 6.46 1.73
CA VAL A 11 2.30 5.12 2.28
C VAL A 11 3.61 4.45 2.70
N TYR A 12 3.51 3.57 3.68
CA TYR A 12 4.50 2.51 3.88
C TYR A 12 4.11 1.28 3.07
N PHE A 13 5.07 0.76 2.31
CA PHE A 13 5.01 -0.56 1.70
C PHE A 13 5.92 -1.51 2.48
N ASN A 14 5.32 -2.51 3.13
CA ASN A 14 6.01 -3.40 4.04
C ASN A 14 5.76 -4.88 3.67
N ARG A 15 6.83 -5.68 3.70
CA ARG A 15 6.73 -7.14 3.75
C ARG A 15 6.34 -7.56 5.17
N ALA A 16 5.40 -8.48 5.31
CA ALA A 16 4.90 -8.95 6.61
C ALA A 16 4.60 -10.45 6.57
N TRP A 17 4.60 -11.09 7.75
CA TRP A 17 4.17 -12.47 7.92
C TRP A 17 2.86 -12.52 8.70
N LYS A 18 1.86 -13.23 8.15
CA LYS A 18 0.56 -13.42 8.81
C LYS A 18 0.12 -14.86 8.66
N HIS A 19 -0.20 -15.52 9.77
CA HIS A 19 -0.60 -16.94 9.83
C HIS A 19 0.35 -17.85 9.03
N GLY A 20 1.68 -17.67 9.18
CA GLY A 20 2.67 -18.48 8.49
C GLY A 20 2.73 -18.26 6.96
N LYS A 21 2.17 -17.15 6.46
CA LYS A 21 2.23 -16.78 5.05
C LYS A 21 2.82 -15.40 4.87
N GLU A 22 3.63 -15.25 3.82
CA GLU A 22 4.11 -13.96 3.37
C GLU A 22 2.95 -13.10 2.84
N THR A 23 2.96 -11.84 3.23
CA THR A 23 1.97 -10.83 2.85
C THR A 23 2.65 -9.48 2.64
N TRP A 24 1.96 -8.60 1.92
CA TRP A 24 2.45 -7.26 1.61
C TRP A 24 1.42 -6.24 2.06
N VAL A 25 1.85 -5.29 2.90
CA VAL A 25 0.99 -4.30 3.52
C VAL A 25 1.29 -2.93 2.94
N VAL A 26 0.25 -2.28 2.41
CA VAL A 26 0.26 -0.86 2.08
C VAL A 26 -0.47 -0.11 3.18
N GLN A 27 0.23 0.75 3.91
CA GLN A 27 -0.29 1.49 5.05
C GLN A 27 -0.21 2.99 4.80
N GLY A 28 -1.33 3.70 4.89
CA GLY A 28 -1.37 5.16 4.77
C GLY A 28 -0.59 5.85 5.87
N ILE A 29 0.14 6.91 5.51
CA ILE A 29 0.87 7.81 6.40
C ILE A 29 0.08 9.12 6.55
N GLY A 30 0.05 9.67 7.77
CA GLY A 30 -0.69 10.90 8.06
C GLY A 30 -2.20 10.68 7.84
N GLU A 31 -2.82 11.51 7.02
CA GLU A 31 -4.24 11.42 6.65
C GLU A 31 -4.52 10.53 5.43
N THR A 32 -3.47 10.01 4.79
CA THR A 32 -3.62 9.17 3.59
C THR A 32 -4.48 7.94 3.90
N LEU A 33 -5.55 7.75 3.11
CA LEU A 33 -6.38 6.55 3.15
C LEU A 33 -6.17 5.74 1.88
N VAL A 34 -6.02 4.43 2.03
CA VAL A 34 -5.87 3.50 0.91
C VAL A 34 -7.23 2.93 0.51
N ILE A 35 -7.43 2.83 -0.80
CA ILE A 35 -8.65 2.24 -1.37
C ILE A 35 -8.59 0.70 -1.27
N GLY A 36 -9.57 0.10 -0.61
CA GLY A 36 -9.80 -1.34 -0.45
C GLY A 36 -10.39 -2.01 -1.70
N ARG A 37 -10.86 -3.26 -1.55
CA ARG A 37 -11.43 -4.05 -2.65
C ARG A 37 -12.69 -3.39 -3.22
N ASP A 38 -13.61 -3.03 -2.34
CA ASP A 38 -14.93 -2.47 -2.71
C ASP A 38 -14.95 -0.95 -2.60
N ARG A 39 -13.86 -0.31 -3.02
CA ARG A 39 -13.62 1.15 -2.92
C ARG A 39 -13.66 1.74 -1.50
N GLN A 40 -13.74 0.92 -0.46
CA GLN A 40 -13.71 1.37 0.92
C GLN A 40 -12.40 2.09 1.23
N LYS A 41 -12.48 3.24 1.91
CA LYS A 41 -11.29 3.96 2.42
C LYS A 41 -10.83 3.32 3.72
N ARG A 42 -9.57 2.89 3.80
CA ARG A 42 -8.99 2.21 4.97
C ARG A 42 -7.62 2.80 5.31
N ARG A 43 -7.13 2.56 6.53
CA ARG A 43 -5.76 2.92 6.95
C ARG A 43 -4.69 2.02 6.32
N SER A 44 -5.06 0.79 5.97
CA SER A 44 -4.15 -0.15 5.32
C SER A 44 -4.89 -1.12 4.41
N ARG A 45 -4.12 -1.77 3.52
CA ARG A 45 -4.56 -2.83 2.63
C ARG A 45 -3.47 -3.89 2.58
N THR A 46 -3.86 -5.14 2.82
CA THR A 46 -2.98 -6.30 2.75
C THR A 46 -3.21 -7.06 1.46
N PHE A 47 -2.13 -7.53 0.85
CA PHE A 47 -2.11 -8.40 -0.32
C PHE A 47 -1.40 -9.71 0.02
N THR A 48 -1.80 -10.78 -0.64
CA THR A 48 -1.18 -12.11 -0.55
C THR A 48 -0.25 -12.41 -1.71
N GLN A 49 -0.04 -11.46 -2.62
CA GLN A 49 0.90 -11.58 -3.74
C GLN A 49 1.57 -10.22 -3.99
N LEU A 50 2.91 -10.21 -4.11
CA LEU A 50 3.69 -9.01 -4.43
C LEU A 50 3.19 -8.29 -5.69
N PRO A 51 2.97 -8.97 -6.84
CA PRO A 51 2.55 -8.28 -8.06
C PRO A 51 1.19 -7.57 -7.95
N GLN A 52 0.31 -8.03 -7.05
CA GLN A 52 -0.96 -7.35 -6.80
C GLN A 52 -0.76 -6.05 -6.01
N ALA A 53 0.14 -6.07 -5.03
CA ALA A 53 0.49 -4.87 -4.27
C ALA A 53 1.21 -3.84 -5.15
N GLU A 54 2.13 -4.27 -6.00
CA GLU A 54 2.83 -3.40 -6.95
C GLU A 54 1.90 -2.77 -7.96
N LYS A 55 1.01 -3.56 -8.59
CA LYS A 55 -0.03 -3.03 -9.49
C LYS A 55 -0.94 -2.02 -8.79
N TYR A 56 -1.27 -2.26 -7.52
CA TYR A 56 -2.04 -1.31 -6.73
C TYR A 56 -1.29 0.00 -6.51
N LEU A 57 -0.02 -0.06 -6.09
CA LEU A 57 0.82 1.12 -5.86
C LEU A 57 0.99 1.93 -7.15
N ALA A 58 1.30 1.26 -8.26
CA ALA A 58 1.42 1.88 -9.58
C ALA A 58 0.13 2.58 -10.01
N ARG A 59 -1.03 1.92 -9.85
CA ARG A 59 -2.34 2.51 -10.17
C ARG A 59 -2.66 3.75 -9.33
N MET A 60 -2.22 3.78 -8.07
CA MET A 60 -2.40 4.93 -7.17
C MET A 60 -1.29 5.99 -7.32
N GLY A 61 -0.32 5.76 -8.22
CA GLY A 61 0.79 6.67 -8.47
C GLY A 61 1.84 6.73 -7.37
N PHE A 62 1.84 5.78 -6.42
CA PHE A 62 2.86 5.72 -5.38
C PHE A 62 4.18 5.22 -5.96
N LYS A 63 5.25 5.97 -5.72
CA LYS A 63 6.62 5.63 -6.11
C LYS A 63 7.52 5.65 -4.89
N ALA A 64 8.61 4.89 -4.95
CA ALA A 64 9.72 5.03 -4.04
C ALA A 64 10.09 6.52 -3.92
N ALA A 65 10.15 7.05 -2.70
CA ALA A 65 10.85 8.31 -2.54
C ALA A 65 12.32 8.07 -2.93
N PRO A 66 12.95 8.97 -3.73
CA PRO A 66 14.38 8.89 -4.00
C PRO A 66 15.21 9.01 -2.72
#